data_AF-A0A351TNL2-F1
#
_entry.id   AF-A0A351TNL2-F1
#
_cell.length_a   1.000
_cell.length_b   1.000
_cell.length_c   1.000
_cell.angle_alpha   90.00
_cell.angle_beta   90.00
_cell.angle_gamma   90.00
#
_symmetry.space_group_name_H-M   'P 1'
#
loop_
_entity.id
_entity.type
_entity.pdbx_description
1 polymer ?
#
loop_
_entity_poly.entity_id
_entity_poly.type
_entity_poly.pdbx_seq_one_letter_code
_entity_poly.pdbx_strand_id
1 'polypeptide(L)'
;SYHLPHFYELFALWADEEDREFWGQAAEESRKYLAAACHPVTGMNPEYGEFDGSPMSSKLPWGDERHDLFYSDAYRTAANIGLDCLWFGKDEGHYGAPLRLMRFLGTDLEAARCVYEVDGTPVDRTVLHPVGLLAATAQGALTVPVNETEEKDSDWFAAGRWVEWFWNQPLRKGGRRYYDNCLYLFALLALSGNYRIY
;
A
#
# COMPACT_ATOMS: atom_id res chain seq x y z
N SER A 1 3.58 -6.62 1.53
CA SER A 1 2.24 -6.59 0.91
C SER A 1 1.26 -7.66 1.41
N TYR A 2 1.70 -8.75 2.06
CA TYR A 2 0.80 -9.84 2.51
C TYR A 2 0.29 -9.69 3.95
N HIS A 3 0.78 -8.70 4.68
CA HIS A 3 0.25 -8.34 5.99
C HIS A 3 -1.10 -7.65 5.83
N LEU A 4 -2.16 -8.30 6.32
CA LEU A 4 -3.55 -7.87 6.25
C LEU A 4 -4.15 -7.80 7.67
N PRO A 5 -3.66 -6.91 8.55
CA PRO A 5 -4.11 -6.84 9.94
C PRO A 5 -5.64 -6.69 10.06
N HIS A 6 -6.26 -5.96 9.14
CA HIS A 6 -7.71 -5.83 9.04
C HIS A 6 -8.47 -7.12 8.76
N PHE A 7 -7.89 -8.09 8.03
CA PHE A 7 -8.50 -9.41 7.90
C PHE A 7 -8.22 -10.28 9.12
N TYR A 8 -7.06 -10.13 9.74
CA TYR A 8 -6.70 -10.89 10.95
C TYR A 8 -7.60 -10.52 12.14
N GLU A 9 -8.03 -9.26 12.25
CA GLU A 9 -9.07 -8.85 13.21
C GLU A 9 -10.39 -9.60 12.99
N LEU A 10 -10.79 -9.84 11.73
CA LEU A 10 -11.99 -10.63 11.43
C LEU A 10 -11.78 -12.12 11.73
N PHE A 11 -10.58 -12.65 11.48
CA PHE A 11 -10.25 -14.02 11.85
C PHE A 11 -10.25 -14.22 13.37
N ALA A 12 -9.83 -13.22 14.14
CA ALA A 12 -9.93 -13.25 15.61
C ALA A 12 -11.39 -13.30 16.10
N LEU A 13 -12.37 -12.98 15.26
CA LEU A 13 -13.80 -13.11 15.58
C LEU A 13 -14.39 -14.44 15.09
N TRP A 14 -13.97 -14.92 13.93
CA TRP A 14 -14.71 -15.96 13.18
C TRP A 14 -13.95 -17.25 12.92
N ALA A 15 -12.63 -17.30 13.15
CA ALA A 15 -11.87 -18.54 13.09
C ALA A 15 -12.29 -19.52 14.21
N ASP A 16 -11.75 -20.73 14.14
CA ASP A 16 -11.87 -21.72 15.21
C ASP A 16 -11.41 -21.10 16.54
N GLU A 17 -12.14 -21.39 17.62
CA GLU A 17 -11.98 -20.66 18.90
C GLU A 17 -10.56 -20.74 19.46
N GLU A 18 -9.87 -21.86 19.23
CA GLU A 18 -8.48 -22.11 19.63
C GLU A 18 -7.45 -21.20 18.92
N ASP A 19 -7.77 -20.68 17.73
CA ASP A 19 -6.86 -19.86 16.92
C ASP A 19 -7.11 -18.35 17.08
N ARG A 20 -8.22 -17.94 17.71
CA ARG A 20 -8.62 -16.52 17.76
C ARG A 20 -7.62 -15.63 18.47
N GLU A 21 -6.99 -16.13 19.54
CA GLU A 21 -5.94 -15.39 20.25
C GLU A 21 -4.73 -15.13 19.35
N PHE A 22 -4.31 -16.16 18.59
CA PHE A 22 -3.23 -16.03 17.62
C PHE A 22 -3.55 -14.98 16.56
N TRP A 23 -4.77 -14.97 16.01
CA TRP A 23 -5.16 -13.97 15.00
C TRP A 23 -5.19 -12.54 15.55
N GLY A 24 -5.59 -12.36 16.82
CA GLY A 24 -5.50 -11.08 17.50
C GLY A 24 -4.05 -10.58 17.60
N GLN A 25 -3.13 -11.47 18.00
CA GLN A 25 -1.69 -11.17 18.06
C GLN A 25 -1.11 -10.90 16.65
N ALA A 26 -1.50 -11.69 15.65
CA ALA A 26 -1.04 -11.54 14.27
C ALA A 26 -1.48 -10.19 13.66
N ALA A 27 -2.66 -9.68 14.03
CA ALA A 27 -3.11 -8.34 13.64
C ALA A 27 -2.19 -7.26 14.21
N GLU A 28 -1.89 -7.31 15.51
CA GLU A 28 -1.01 -6.36 16.18
C GLU A 28 0.42 -6.41 15.60
N GLU A 29 1.02 -7.60 15.54
CA GLU A 29 2.39 -7.78 15.04
C GLU A 29 2.52 -7.40 13.56
N SER A 30 1.46 -7.58 12.77
CA SER A 30 1.46 -7.13 11.38
C SER A 30 1.45 -5.62 11.24
N ARG A 31 0.80 -4.88 12.14
CA ARG A 31 0.86 -3.40 12.11
C ARG A 31 2.25 -2.90 12.48
N LYS A 32 2.86 -3.47 13.53
CA LYS A 32 4.26 -3.19 13.91
C LYS A 32 5.24 -3.52 12.78
N TYR A 33 5.06 -4.67 12.14
CA TYR A 33 5.87 -5.05 10.98
C TYR A 33 5.73 -4.03 9.83
N LEU A 34 4.52 -3.60 9.50
CA LEU A 34 4.30 -2.59 8.45
C LEU A 34 4.93 -1.24 8.80
N ALA A 35 4.92 -0.85 10.07
CA ALA A 35 5.62 0.35 10.54
C ALA A 35 7.15 0.24 10.35
N ALA A 36 7.73 -0.94 10.61
CA ALA A 36 9.16 -1.19 10.42
C ALA A 36 9.56 -1.33 8.94
N ALA A 37 8.74 -2.01 8.12
CA ALA A 37 9.05 -2.34 6.73
C ALA A 37 8.86 -1.16 5.76
N CYS A 38 8.05 -0.17 6.12
CA CYS A 38 7.87 1.04 5.32
C CYS A 38 8.93 2.10 5.68
N HIS A 39 9.73 2.48 4.70
CA HIS A 39 10.83 3.42 4.87
C HIS A 39 10.36 4.77 5.47
N PRO A 40 11.08 5.32 6.47
CA PRO A 40 10.60 6.45 7.28
C PRO A 40 10.53 7.78 6.54
N VAL A 41 11.15 7.89 5.36
CA VAL A 41 11.13 9.12 4.54
C VAL A 41 10.21 8.96 3.33
N THR A 42 10.36 7.87 2.59
CA THR A 42 9.67 7.66 1.31
C THR A 42 8.34 6.94 1.47
N GLY A 43 8.10 6.25 2.59
CA GLY A 43 6.92 5.40 2.77
C GLY A 43 6.92 4.12 1.93
N MET A 44 7.96 3.89 1.11
CA MET A 44 8.10 2.70 0.28
C MET A 44 8.45 1.47 1.13
N ASN A 45 8.02 0.30 0.68
CA ASN A 45 8.36 -0.99 1.25
C ASN A 45 8.92 -1.92 0.16
N PRO A 46 9.71 -2.95 0.50
CA PRO A 46 10.18 -3.92 -0.48
C PRO A 46 9.03 -4.86 -0.93
N GLU A 47 9.20 -5.57 -2.04
CA GLU A 47 8.31 -6.68 -2.40
C GLU A 47 8.41 -7.77 -1.32
N TYR A 48 9.64 -8.20 -1.00
CA TYR A 48 9.96 -9.18 0.04
C TYR A 48 10.78 -8.52 1.16
N GLY A 49 10.38 -8.77 2.41
CA GLY A 49 11.09 -8.29 3.59
C GLY A 49 11.42 -9.44 4.53
N GLU A 50 12.51 -9.29 5.27
CA GLU A 50 12.87 -10.12 6.42
C GLU A 50 11.89 -9.86 7.58
N PHE A 51 11.84 -10.74 8.59
CA PHE A 51 10.90 -10.59 9.72
C PHE A 51 11.10 -9.31 10.55
N ASP A 52 12.27 -8.67 10.47
CA ASP A 52 12.55 -7.38 11.11
C ASP A 52 12.10 -6.16 10.27
N GLY A 53 11.54 -6.41 9.07
CA GLY A 53 11.06 -5.40 8.13
C GLY A 53 12.12 -4.94 7.11
N SER A 54 13.38 -5.35 7.24
CA SER A 54 14.42 -4.98 6.29
C SER A 54 14.19 -5.63 4.91
N PRO A 55 14.61 -5.00 3.79
CA PRO A 55 14.51 -5.60 2.46
C PRO A 55 15.26 -6.92 2.35
N MET A 56 14.61 -7.95 1.80
CA MET A 56 15.22 -9.24 1.55
C MET A 56 16.07 -9.19 0.28
N SER A 57 17.37 -8.92 0.42
CA SER A 57 18.32 -8.87 -0.70
C SER A 57 18.99 -10.22 -1.02
N SER A 58 18.59 -11.30 -0.35
CA SER A 58 19.14 -12.63 -0.54
C SER A 58 18.66 -13.28 -1.85
N LYS A 59 19.57 -14.00 -2.51
CA LYS A 59 19.28 -14.65 -3.79
C LYS A 59 18.29 -15.80 -3.61
N LEU A 60 17.24 -15.81 -4.43
CA LEU A 60 16.24 -16.87 -4.38
C LEU A 60 16.71 -18.13 -5.13
N PRO A 61 16.37 -19.34 -4.65
CA PRO A 61 16.74 -20.59 -5.31
C PRO A 61 16.23 -20.73 -6.75
N TRP A 62 15.17 -19.99 -7.12
CA TRP A 62 14.46 -20.11 -8.39
C TRP A 62 14.75 -18.98 -9.38
N GLY A 63 15.65 -18.05 -9.08
CA GLY A 63 16.01 -16.99 -10.03
C GLY A 63 16.97 -15.93 -9.51
N ASP A 64 17.40 -15.07 -10.44
CA ASP A 64 18.27 -13.91 -10.17
C ASP A 64 17.47 -12.60 -10.00
N GLU A 65 16.14 -12.68 -9.96
CA GLU A 65 15.28 -11.50 -9.80
C GLU A 65 15.39 -10.92 -8.38
N ARG A 66 15.44 -9.59 -8.33
CA ARG A 66 15.45 -8.81 -7.09
C ARG A 66 14.02 -8.53 -6.62
N HIS A 67 13.80 -8.68 -5.32
CA HIS A 67 12.52 -8.42 -4.64
C HIS A 67 12.67 -7.49 -3.42
N ASP A 68 13.86 -6.93 -3.21
CA ASP A 68 14.14 -5.88 -2.23
C ASP A 68 13.71 -4.47 -2.69
N LEU A 69 13.08 -4.37 -3.87
CA LEU A 69 12.65 -3.13 -4.51
C LEU A 69 11.21 -2.73 -4.19
N PHE A 70 10.87 -1.46 -4.34
CA PHE A 70 9.48 -1.01 -4.42
C PHE A 70 8.91 -1.32 -5.81
N TYR A 71 8.37 -2.53 -5.97
CA TYR A 71 7.79 -2.99 -7.23
C TYR A 71 6.41 -3.63 -7.05
N SER A 72 5.97 -4.41 -8.03
CA SER A 72 4.57 -4.79 -8.25
C SER A 72 3.89 -5.28 -6.98
N ASP A 73 4.54 -6.16 -6.21
CA ASP A 73 3.97 -6.67 -4.95
C ASP A 73 3.80 -5.57 -3.90
N ALA A 74 4.79 -4.69 -3.77
CA ALA A 74 4.85 -3.65 -2.76
C ALA A 74 3.70 -2.63 -2.86
N TYR A 75 3.15 -2.39 -4.07
CA TYR A 75 2.10 -1.38 -4.29
C TYR A 75 0.89 -1.57 -3.37
N ARG A 76 0.50 -2.82 -3.12
CA ARG A 76 -0.65 -3.19 -2.28
C ARG A 76 -0.51 -2.75 -0.83
N THR A 77 0.70 -2.54 -0.33
CA THR A 77 0.94 -2.17 1.07
C THR A 77 0.23 -0.87 1.44
N ALA A 78 0.29 0.17 0.61
CA ALA A 78 -0.42 1.43 0.88
C ALA A 78 -1.95 1.24 0.97
N ALA A 79 -2.51 0.44 0.05
CA ALA A 79 -3.92 0.09 0.04
C ALA A 79 -4.35 -0.71 1.28
N ASN A 80 -3.53 -1.66 1.73
CA ASN A 80 -3.79 -2.47 2.92
C ASN A 80 -3.78 -1.63 4.20
N ILE A 81 -2.83 -0.70 4.33
CA ILE A 81 -2.75 0.23 5.46
C ILE A 81 -3.98 1.14 5.48
N GLY A 82 -4.38 1.68 4.32
CA GLY A 82 -5.58 2.50 4.19
C GLY A 82 -6.86 1.77 4.61
N LEU A 83 -7.00 0.49 4.23
CA LEU A 83 -8.18 -0.30 4.60
C LEU A 83 -8.20 -0.66 6.10
N ASP A 84 -7.05 -0.97 6.70
CA ASP A 84 -6.92 -1.18 8.15
C ASP A 84 -7.27 0.07 8.95
N CYS A 85 -6.80 1.23 8.49
CA CYS A 85 -7.19 2.52 9.04
C CYS A 85 -8.70 2.71 9.04
N LEU A 86 -9.33 2.48 7.89
CA LEU A 86 -10.77 2.69 7.74
C LEU A 86 -11.61 1.73 8.59
N TRP A 87 -11.22 0.46 8.70
CA TRP A 87 -12.04 -0.56 9.34
C TRP A 87 -11.84 -0.65 10.86
N PHE A 88 -10.61 -0.49 11.35
CA PHE A 88 -10.30 -0.76 12.77
C PHE A 88 -9.67 0.40 13.52
N GLY A 89 -9.07 1.38 12.83
CA GLY A 89 -8.58 2.61 13.49
C GLY A 89 -7.49 2.38 14.55
N LYS A 90 -6.72 1.28 14.45
CA LYS A 90 -5.61 0.95 15.37
C LYS A 90 -4.26 1.27 14.70
N ASP A 91 -3.56 2.29 15.19
CA ASP A 91 -2.26 2.74 14.64
C ASP A 91 -1.08 2.28 15.51
N GLU A 92 -0.16 1.53 14.92
CA GLU A 92 1.12 1.13 15.55
C GLU A 92 2.32 1.86 14.89
N GLY A 93 2.05 2.95 14.16
CA GLY A 93 3.03 3.77 13.45
C GLY A 93 3.06 3.57 11.93
N HIS A 94 2.22 2.68 11.37
CA HIS A 94 2.19 2.37 9.94
C HIS A 94 1.37 3.38 9.12
N TYR A 95 0.44 4.12 9.72
CA TYR A 95 -0.47 5.03 8.98
C TYR A 95 0.22 6.19 8.27
N GLY A 96 1.42 6.59 8.71
CA GLY A 96 2.18 7.63 8.05
C GLY A 96 2.79 7.20 6.70
N ALA A 97 2.90 5.90 6.43
CA ALA A 97 3.59 5.41 5.23
C ALA A 97 2.89 5.79 3.91
N PRO A 98 1.56 5.64 3.74
CA PRO A 98 0.90 6.04 2.50
C PRO A 98 1.06 7.52 2.15
N LEU A 99 0.98 8.42 3.15
CA LEU A 99 1.16 9.86 2.91
C LEU A 99 2.61 10.20 2.53
N ARG A 100 3.60 9.57 3.17
CA ARG A 100 5.02 9.69 2.76
C ARG A 100 5.23 9.23 1.32
N LEU A 101 4.61 8.12 0.94
CA LEU A 101 4.65 7.58 -0.43
C LEU A 101 4.06 8.56 -1.43
N MET A 102 2.87 9.11 -1.15
CA MET A 102 2.24 10.13 -1.98
C MET A 102 3.12 11.36 -2.20
N ARG A 103 3.75 11.85 -1.13
CA ARG A 103 4.65 13.02 -1.17
C ARG A 103 5.95 12.72 -1.91
N PHE A 104 6.52 11.53 -1.71
CA PHE A 104 7.75 11.14 -2.37
C PHE A 104 7.56 10.95 -3.88
N LEU A 105 6.52 10.22 -4.28
CA LEU A 105 6.19 10.00 -5.69
C LEU A 105 5.77 11.32 -6.37
N GLY A 106 5.15 12.24 -5.63
CA GLY A 106 4.86 13.62 -6.03
C GLY A 106 3.72 13.74 -7.05
N THR A 107 3.80 13.02 -8.17
CA THR A 107 2.79 12.98 -9.24
C THR A 107 2.57 11.57 -9.77
N ASP A 108 1.41 11.32 -10.39
CA ASP A 108 1.10 10.06 -11.07
C ASP A 108 2.09 9.75 -12.22
N LEU A 109 2.50 10.77 -12.98
CA LEU A 109 3.51 10.64 -14.04
C LEU A 109 4.90 10.28 -13.49
N GLU A 110 5.33 10.96 -12.42
CA GLU A 110 6.62 10.69 -11.78
C GLU A 110 6.61 9.31 -11.10
N ALA A 111 5.48 8.89 -10.54
CA ALA A 111 5.32 7.56 -9.98
C ALA A 111 5.50 6.44 -11.02
N ALA A 112 5.09 6.68 -12.26
CA ALA A 112 5.22 5.73 -13.35
C ALA A 112 6.59 5.77 -14.05
N ARG A 113 7.48 6.71 -13.69
CA ARG A 113 8.76 6.96 -14.38
C ARG A 113 9.69 5.75 -14.34
N CYS A 114 9.93 5.20 -13.15
CA CYS A 114 10.86 4.10 -12.94
C CYS A 114 10.56 3.34 -11.64
N VAL A 115 11.22 2.19 -11.47
CA VAL A 115 11.23 1.45 -10.20
C VAL A 115 12.19 2.13 -9.23
N TYR A 116 11.95 1.97 -7.93
CA TYR A 116 12.78 2.54 -6.87
C TYR A 116 13.29 1.46 -5.92
N GLU A 117 14.49 1.66 -5.38
CA GLU A 117 14.88 1.11 -4.08
C GLU A 117 13.97 1.68 -2.99
N VAL A 118 13.88 1.04 -1.82
CA VAL A 118 12.99 1.52 -0.74
C VAL A 118 13.36 2.91 -0.20
N ASP A 119 14.62 3.30 -0.32
CA ASP A 119 15.11 4.63 0.08
C ASP A 119 14.80 5.72 -0.96
N GLY A 120 14.22 5.35 -2.11
CA GLY A 120 13.87 6.27 -3.18
C GLY A 120 14.93 6.40 -4.28
N THR A 121 16.01 5.63 -4.23
CA THR A 121 17.01 5.60 -5.31
C THR A 121 16.38 5.01 -6.58
N PRO A 122 16.41 5.71 -7.73
CA PRO A 122 15.82 5.23 -8.97
C PRO A 122 16.62 4.05 -9.55
N VAL A 123 15.90 3.06 -10.05
CA VAL A 123 16.43 1.87 -10.73
C VAL A 123 16.07 1.96 -12.21
N ASP A 124 17.01 1.62 -13.10
CA ASP A 124 16.79 1.56 -14.55
C ASP A 124 15.90 0.37 -14.94
N ARG A 125 14.62 0.48 -14.58
CA ARG A 125 13.56 -0.51 -14.81
C ARG A 125 12.23 0.22 -14.92
N THR A 126 11.41 -0.21 -15.88
CA THR A 126 10.07 0.35 -16.07
C THR A 126 9.07 -0.23 -15.08
N VAL A 127 8.17 0.62 -14.59
CA VAL A 127 6.98 0.21 -13.83
C VAL A 127 6.08 -0.65 -14.71
N LEU A 128 5.90 -1.93 -14.36
CA LEU A 128 5.11 -2.85 -15.18
C LEU A 128 3.60 -2.56 -15.09
N HIS A 129 3.15 -2.09 -13.91
CA HIS A 129 1.74 -1.89 -13.55
C HIS A 129 1.47 -0.47 -13.02
N PRO A 130 1.59 0.57 -13.87
CA PRO A 130 1.47 1.95 -13.43
C PRO A 130 0.06 2.33 -12.98
N VAL A 131 -0.99 1.72 -13.55
CA VAL A 131 -2.37 1.98 -13.12
C VAL A 131 -2.65 1.29 -11.78
N GLY A 132 -2.06 0.11 -11.57
CA GLY A 132 -2.10 -0.57 -10.27
C GLY A 132 -1.40 0.24 -9.17
N LEU A 133 -0.20 0.78 -9.46
CA LEU A 133 0.53 1.67 -8.54
C LEU A 133 -0.32 2.90 -8.18
N LEU A 134 -0.87 3.60 -9.18
CA LEU A 134 -1.73 4.77 -8.95
C LEU A 134 -2.93 4.41 -8.08
N ALA A 135 -3.65 3.32 -8.41
CA ALA A 135 -4.84 2.89 -7.67
C ALA A 135 -4.53 2.56 -6.21
N ALA A 136 -3.46 1.81 -5.95
CA ALA A 136 -3.11 1.38 -4.59
C ALA A 136 -2.60 2.55 -3.74
N THR A 137 -1.82 3.46 -4.32
CA THR A 137 -1.41 4.70 -3.64
C THR A 137 -2.62 5.58 -3.33
N ALA A 138 -3.55 5.74 -4.27
CA ALA A 138 -4.78 6.50 -4.05
C ALA A 138 -5.67 5.89 -2.95
N GLN A 139 -5.81 4.55 -2.89
CA GLN A 139 -6.50 3.90 -1.77
C GLN A 139 -5.84 4.18 -0.42
N GLY A 140 -4.52 4.37 -0.40
CA GLY A 140 -3.78 4.79 0.80
C GLY A 140 -4.25 6.13 1.38
N ALA A 141 -4.99 6.97 0.62
CA ALA A 141 -5.54 8.24 1.09
C ALA A 141 -6.54 8.06 2.25
N LEU A 142 -7.06 6.84 2.44
CA LEU A 142 -7.91 6.50 3.57
C LEU A 142 -7.24 6.68 4.94
N THR A 143 -5.90 6.80 5.01
CA THR A 143 -5.20 7.13 6.26
C THR A 143 -5.22 8.62 6.60
N VAL A 144 -5.64 9.49 5.67
CA VAL A 144 -5.64 10.94 5.86
C VAL A 144 -7.00 11.39 6.41
N PRO A 145 -7.04 12.01 7.61
CA PRO A 145 -8.28 12.53 8.18
C PRO A 145 -8.92 13.61 7.31
N VAL A 146 -10.24 13.71 7.39
CA VAL A 146 -11.00 14.78 6.71
C VAL A 146 -10.57 16.15 7.24
N ASN A 147 -10.05 16.98 6.34
CA ASN A 147 -9.69 18.35 6.61
C ASN A 147 -9.82 19.17 5.32
N GLU A 148 -11.04 19.58 4.99
CA GLU A 148 -11.37 20.27 3.73
C GLU A 148 -10.67 21.64 3.62
N THR A 149 -9.43 21.62 3.14
CA THR A 149 -8.59 22.79 2.87
C THR A 149 -8.03 22.76 1.45
N GLU A 150 -7.85 23.94 0.86
CA GLU A 150 -7.17 24.15 -0.43
C GLU A 150 -5.68 24.47 -0.27
N GLU A 151 -5.16 24.42 0.97
CA GLU A 151 -3.74 24.64 1.24
C GLU A 151 -2.90 23.55 0.59
N LYS A 152 -2.08 23.95 -0.40
CA LYS A 152 -1.31 23.03 -1.26
C LYS A 152 -0.33 22.14 -0.52
N ASP A 153 0.14 22.57 0.65
CA ASP A 153 1.11 21.83 1.45
C ASP A 153 0.45 20.90 2.48
N SER A 154 -0.88 20.93 2.60
CA SER A 154 -1.63 20.10 3.53
C SER A 154 -1.66 18.62 3.14
N ASP A 155 -1.78 17.74 4.14
CA ASP A 155 -1.93 16.30 3.94
C ASP A 155 -3.20 15.97 3.13
N TRP A 156 -4.29 16.70 3.40
CA TRP A 156 -5.57 16.57 2.70
C TRP A 156 -5.44 16.90 1.22
N PHE A 157 -4.75 18.00 0.88
CA PHE A 157 -4.53 18.38 -0.51
C PHE A 157 -3.70 17.31 -1.25
N ALA A 158 -2.63 16.81 -0.63
CA ALA A 158 -1.81 15.74 -1.20
C ALA A 158 -2.65 14.48 -1.46
N ALA A 159 -3.40 14.01 -0.46
CA ALA A 159 -4.27 12.84 -0.60
C ALA A 159 -5.37 13.01 -1.66
N GLY A 160 -6.02 14.18 -1.66
CA GLY A 160 -7.07 14.53 -2.62
C GLY A 160 -6.58 14.49 -4.07
N ARG A 161 -5.35 14.93 -4.34
CA ARG A 161 -4.74 14.85 -5.69
C ARG A 161 -4.58 13.42 -6.19
N TRP A 162 -4.16 12.51 -5.32
CA TRP A 162 -4.03 11.09 -5.69
C TRP A 162 -5.38 10.44 -5.99
N VAL A 163 -6.41 10.78 -5.21
CA VAL A 163 -7.80 10.33 -5.47
C VAL A 163 -8.32 10.92 -6.78
N GLU A 164 -8.07 12.21 -7.06
CA GLU A 164 -8.45 12.87 -8.32
C GLU A 164 -7.77 12.24 -9.54
N TRP A 165 -6.47 11.96 -9.47
CA TRP A 165 -5.76 11.27 -10.55
C TRP A 165 -6.31 9.88 -10.80
N PHE A 166 -6.56 9.10 -9.75
CA PHE A 166 -7.19 7.80 -9.86
C PHE A 166 -8.59 7.88 -10.50
N TRP A 167 -9.42 8.84 -10.07
CA TRP A 167 -10.76 9.04 -10.63
C TRP A 167 -10.74 9.33 -12.13
N ASN A 168 -9.76 10.10 -12.59
CA ASN A 168 -9.59 10.44 -14.01
C ASN A 168 -8.90 9.34 -14.83
N GLN A 169 -8.41 8.27 -14.18
CA GLN A 169 -7.71 7.17 -14.84
C GLN A 169 -8.71 6.11 -15.36
N PRO A 170 -8.76 5.79 -16.67
CA PRO A 170 -9.54 4.66 -17.15
C PRO A 170 -8.86 3.31 -16.84
N LEU A 171 -9.67 2.24 -16.83
CA LEU A 171 -9.17 0.86 -16.75
C LEU A 171 -8.11 0.58 -17.83
N ARG A 172 -7.07 -0.17 -17.44
CA ARG A 172 -5.99 -0.56 -18.34
C ARG A 172 -6.50 -1.55 -19.39
N LYS A 173 -6.01 -1.41 -20.62
CA LYS A 173 -6.27 -2.32 -21.75
C LYS A 173 -5.01 -3.13 -22.10
N GLY A 174 -5.16 -4.15 -22.95
CA GLY A 174 -4.03 -4.96 -23.45
C GLY A 174 -3.61 -6.12 -22.54
N GLY A 175 -2.52 -6.81 -22.88
CA GLY A 175 -2.12 -8.08 -22.25
C GLY A 175 -1.67 -7.98 -20.80
N ARG A 176 -1.33 -6.79 -20.29
CA ARG A 176 -0.86 -6.56 -18.92
C ARG A 176 -1.92 -5.99 -17.98
N ARG A 177 -3.18 -5.92 -18.42
CA ARG A 177 -4.29 -5.26 -17.70
C ARG A 177 -4.72 -5.93 -16.39
N TYR A 178 -4.40 -7.20 -16.20
CA TYR A 178 -4.95 -8.02 -15.10
C TYR A 178 -4.64 -7.41 -13.73
N TYR A 179 -3.36 -7.26 -13.39
CA TYR A 179 -2.95 -6.78 -12.07
C TYR A 179 -3.42 -5.34 -11.81
N ASP A 180 -3.26 -4.45 -12.79
CA ASP A 180 -3.73 -3.07 -12.68
C ASP A 180 -5.23 -2.98 -12.41
N ASN A 181 -6.04 -3.75 -13.14
CA ASN A 181 -7.50 -3.66 -13.02
C ASN A 181 -8.02 -4.34 -11.74
N CYS A 182 -7.28 -5.30 -11.17
CA CYS A 182 -7.58 -5.82 -9.84
C CYS A 182 -7.38 -4.75 -8.77
N LEU A 183 -6.22 -4.08 -8.74
CA LEU A 183 -5.94 -3.00 -7.78
C LEU A 183 -6.89 -1.82 -7.99
N TYR A 184 -7.20 -1.50 -9.25
CA TYR A 184 -8.20 -0.50 -9.61
C TYR A 184 -9.57 -0.77 -8.97
N LEU A 185 -10.08 -2.00 -9.10
CA LEU A 185 -11.41 -2.34 -8.57
C LEU A 185 -11.45 -2.24 -7.04
N PHE A 186 -10.42 -2.70 -6.34
CA PHE A 186 -10.35 -2.57 -4.88
C PHE A 186 -10.28 -1.11 -4.43
N ALA A 187 -9.46 -0.28 -5.09
CA ALA A 187 -9.38 1.15 -4.79
C ALA A 187 -10.72 1.85 -5.04
N LEU A 188 -11.41 1.51 -6.14
CA LEU A 188 -12.74 2.05 -6.43
C LEU A 188 -13.77 1.66 -5.36
N LEU A 189 -13.77 0.40 -4.91
CA LEU A 189 -14.66 -0.04 -3.83
C LEU A 189 -14.35 0.68 -2.52
N ALA A 190 -13.06 0.79 -2.16
CA ALA A 190 -12.63 1.39 -0.91
C ALA A 190 -12.92 2.91 -0.87
N LEU A 191 -12.51 3.64 -1.91
CA LEU A 191 -12.68 5.10 -2.00
C LEU A 191 -14.14 5.53 -2.24
N SER A 192 -15.00 4.64 -2.75
CA SER A 192 -16.45 4.90 -2.84
C SER A 192 -17.24 4.52 -1.58
N GLY A 193 -16.57 3.99 -0.54
CA GLY A 193 -17.22 3.54 0.69
C GLY A 193 -18.05 2.26 0.53
N ASN A 194 -17.72 1.43 -0.47
CA ASN A 194 -18.40 0.17 -0.79
C ASN A 194 -17.55 -1.09 -0.49
N TYR A 195 -16.32 -0.94 0.00
CA TYR A 195 -15.54 -2.06 0.55
C TYR A 195 -15.80 -2.18 2.06
N ARG A 196 -16.66 -3.12 2.45
CA ARG A 196 -17.21 -3.24 3.80
C ARG A 196 -17.02 -4.64 4.38
N ILE A 197 -17.05 -4.70 5.71
CA ILE A 197 -17.18 -5.93 6.50
C ILE A 197 -18.63 -6.40 6.42
N TYR A 198 -18.84 -7.72 6.28
CA TYR A 198 -20.16 -8.37 6.23
C TYR A 198 -20.24 -9.49 7.26
#